data_AF-A0AAP3SEA3-F1
#
_entry.id   AF-A0AAP3SEA3-F1
#
_cell.length_a   1.000
_cell.length_b   1.000
_cell.length_c   1.000
_cell.angle_alpha   90.00
_cell.angle_beta   90.00
_cell.angle_gamma   90.00
#
_symmetry.space_group_name_H-M   'P 1'
#
loop_
_entity.id
_entity.type
_entity.pdbx_description
1 polymer ?
#
loop_
_entity_poly.entity_id
_entity_poly.type
_entity_poly.pdbx_seq_one_letter_code
_entity_poly.pdbx_strand_id
1 'polypeptide(L)'
;MKVMKYFAVASLALFAACNNEENPVAPESGNQPVDVVMSVALPGPGTRAAMGELQNTANDQDAASVEKLHVYLVAGEDIVLSKEFTKDTDDFTKLTSATAVGAEATTGGYKFLDVDNGVTKALVIANPQGALVDGEGKTVAEISKQQLKAQINEVIYAGSETLTTVGAEPYGVNPQEDKRTVKKAELTLTASMNRFQVTGTKFVKVIWKDGKKTEAEQWCTTWLAKDENKGKSSAEAWAAFKADAAGFNGQTWDGKSDIAQQTSLSQWLQVVEVTTANQGILMNRFSRTLSVPQLTVEEEANWFWAKTYAGDRYKFEDGTFKPDGSTDLSEVASYFNAAGFDFAQGAKAAAFNFFVNGITGYGKENNAPKLAFVFKTGDDGVSADRRFVVISGYAKAEGETAGTTDLEAAKGGYLINLDLAALNGGQGILVDVDPSIPEGVTPEPGGQGDLEDENVNVIVRVEVQPWTAVNVFPILD
;
A
#
# COMPACT_ATOMS: atom_id res chain seq x y z
N MET A 1 24.52 44.42 -45.74
CA MET A 1 23.41 44.11 -46.67
C MET A 1 22.80 42.78 -46.20
N LYS A 2 21.49 42.61 -45.98
CA LYS A 2 20.32 42.73 -46.91
C LYS A 2 20.57 41.84 -48.15
N VAL A 3 19.70 40.93 -48.59
CA VAL A 3 18.21 40.77 -48.52
C VAL A 3 17.89 39.25 -48.36
N MET A 4 17.02 38.70 -47.50
CA MET A 4 15.57 38.85 -47.17
C MET A 4 14.54 38.18 -48.13
N LYS A 5 13.61 37.36 -47.58
CA LYS A 5 12.19 37.17 -48.03
C LYS A 5 11.96 36.44 -49.38
N TYR A 6 10.80 35.87 -49.74
CA TYR A 6 9.49 35.45 -49.12
C TYR A 6 8.82 34.47 -50.15
N PHE A 7 7.64 33.83 -50.02
CA PHE A 7 6.45 33.83 -49.13
C PHE A 7 6.14 32.34 -48.75
N ALA A 8 4.99 31.84 -48.24
CA ALA A 8 3.63 32.34 -47.92
C ALA A 8 3.12 31.58 -46.64
N VAL A 9 2.21 32.05 -45.76
CA VAL A 9 0.98 32.90 -45.86
C VAL A 9 -0.17 32.12 -46.55
N ALA A 10 -1.35 31.90 -45.95
CA ALA A 10 -1.85 32.20 -44.60
C ALA A 10 -3.06 31.34 -44.22
N SER A 11 -3.41 31.33 -42.92
CA SER A 11 -4.77 31.07 -42.42
C SER A 11 -4.96 31.75 -41.06
N LEU A 12 -5.49 32.99 -41.06
CA LEU A 12 -5.85 33.75 -39.86
C LEU A 12 -7.04 34.67 -40.18
N ALA A 13 -7.81 35.04 -39.16
CA ALA A 13 -9.24 35.34 -39.21
C ALA A 13 -10.09 34.07 -39.48
N LEU A 14 -11.29 33.92 -38.89
CA LEU A 14 -12.12 34.95 -38.27
C LEU A 14 -12.85 34.41 -37.02
N PHE A 15 -12.62 35.02 -35.85
CA PHE A 15 -13.66 35.34 -34.84
C PHE A 15 -13.06 36.25 -33.76
N ALA A 16 -13.54 37.49 -33.68
CA ALA A 16 -13.21 38.44 -32.61
C ALA A 16 -14.44 39.30 -32.32
N ALA A 17 -15.20 38.92 -31.28
CA ALA A 17 -16.30 39.66 -30.68
C ALA A 17 -16.76 38.90 -29.41
N CYS A 18 -16.93 39.49 -28.23
CA CYS A 18 -16.57 40.83 -27.75
C CYS A 18 -16.32 40.77 -26.23
N ASN A 19 -15.56 41.74 -25.71
CA ASN A 19 -15.51 42.18 -24.31
C ASN A 19 -15.18 41.12 -23.23
N ASN A 20 -13.90 41.07 -22.86
CA ASN A 20 -13.48 41.88 -21.71
C ASN A 20 -12.19 42.63 -22.09
N GLU A 21 -11.91 43.77 -21.46
CA GLU A 21 -10.69 44.53 -21.73
C GLU A 21 -9.52 43.92 -20.94
N GLU A 22 -8.72 43.07 -21.59
CA GLU A 22 -7.38 42.74 -21.07
C GLU A 22 -6.52 44.01 -21.08
N ASN A 23 -6.44 44.65 -19.92
CA ASN A 23 -5.58 45.79 -19.65
C ASN A 23 -4.12 45.37 -19.95
N PRO A 24 -3.40 46.02 -20.88
CA PRO A 24 -2.14 45.50 -21.38
C PRO A 24 -1.08 45.46 -20.27
N VAL A 25 -0.82 44.25 -19.76
CA VAL A 25 0.23 43.97 -18.79
C VAL A 25 1.55 44.45 -19.39
N ALA A 26 2.24 45.34 -18.67
CA ALA A 26 3.51 45.88 -19.14
C ALA A 26 4.54 44.76 -19.32
N PRO A 27 5.43 44.84 -20.33
CA PRO A 27 6.51 43.87 -20.47
C PRO A 27 7.36 43.85 -19.19
N GLU A 28 7.69 42.64 -18.71
CA GLU A 28 8.28 42.43 -17.39
C GLU A 28 9.47 43.36 -17.13
N SER A 29 9.28 44.29 -16.18
CA SER A 29 10.37 45.09 -15.64
C SER A 29 11.19 44.19 -14.71
N GLY A 30 12.29 43.66 -15.25
CA GLY A 30 12.99 42.48 -14.71
C GLY A 30 13.40 42.54 -13.24
N ASN A 31 13.48 41.36 -12.62
CA ASN A 31 13.89 41.11 -11.23
C ASN A 31 13.11 41.82 -10.13
N GLN A 32 11.97 42.47 -10.42
CA GLN A 32 10.99 42.78 -9.39
C GLN A 32 10.28 41.49 -8.92
N PRO A 33 9.99 41.34 -7.62
CA PRO A 33 9.20 40.21 -7.13
C PRO A 33 7.75 40.29 -7.62
N VAL A 34 7.08 39.15 -7.62
CA VAL A 34 5.72 38.93 -8.09
C VAL A 34 4.84 38.35 -6.97
N ASP A 35 3.54 38.53 -7.09
CA ASP A 35 2.58 37.85 -6.21
C ASP A 35 2.05 36.59 -6.91
N VAL A 36 1.83 35.53 -6.14
CA VAL A 36 1.37 34.23 -6.66
C VAL A 36 0.08 33.83 -5.94
N VAL A 37 -1.03 33.74 -6.67
CA VAL A 37 -2.32 33.26 -6.12
C VAL A 37 -2.53 31.80 -6.53
N MET A 38 -2.84 30.92 -5.58
CA MET A 38 -2.99 29.49 -5.86
C MET A 38 -4.26 28.90 -5.26
N SER A 39 -4.95 28.06 -6.04
CA SER A 39 -5.99 27.16 -5.54
C SER A 39 -5.57 25.69 -5.69
N VAL A 40 -6.08 24.85 -4.79
CA VAL A 40 -5.86 23.39 -4.77
C VAL A 40 -7.20 22.69 -4.63
N ALA A 41 -7.66 22.06 -5.71
CA ALA A 41 -8.75 21.09 -5.64
C ALA A 41 -8.22 19.80 -5.00
N LEU A 42 -8.78 19.46 -3.83
CA LEU A 42 -8.47 18.22 -3.10
C LEU A 42 -9.03 16.98 -3.83
N PRO A 43 -8.49 15.77 -3.58
CA PRO A 43 -8.98 14.56 -4.21
C PRO A 43 -10.44 14.26 -3.80
N GLY A 44 -11.29 13.99 -4.79
CA GLY A 44 -12.71 13.72 -4.59
C GLY A 44 -13.03 12.30 -4.08
N PRO A 45 -14.32 11.98 -3.87
CA PRO A 45 -14.80 10.62 -3.58
C PRO A 45 -14.29 9.60 -4.59
N GLY A 46 -13.99 8.39 -4.10
CA GLY A 46 -13.33 7.36 -4.92
C GLY A 46 -11.81 7.46 -4.91
N THR A 47 -11.23 8.20 -3.96
CA THR A 47 -9.79 8.26 -3.70
C THR A 47 -9.43 7.26 -2.60
N ARG A 48 -9.14 6.01 -3.00
CA ARG A 48 -9.39 4.82 -2.17
C ARG A 48 -8.28 4.42 -1.17
N ALA A 49 -7.67 5.37 -0.47
CA ALA A 49 -6.56 5.11 0.45
C ALA A 49 -6.84 5.61 1.89
N ALA A 50 -5.98 5.24 2.84
CA ALA A 50 -6.24 5.33 4.29
C ALA A 50 -6.78 6.69 4.80
N MET A 51 -7.73 6.61 5.74
CA MET A 51 -8.45 7.74 6.34
C MET A 51 -8.20 7.81 7.86
N GLY A 52 -7.16 8.56 8.26
CA GLY A 52 -6.75 8.69 9.67
C GLY A 52 -5.78 7.59 10.12
N GLU A 53 -6.09 6.90 11.23
CA GLU A 53 -5.21 5.83 11.73
C GLU A 53 -5.06 4.69 10.70
N LEU A 54 -3.82 4.24 10.44
CA LEU A 54 -3.44 3.20 9.47
C LEU A 54 -4.45 2.06 9.34
N GLN A 55 -4.81 1.54 10.51
CA GLN A 55 -5.57 0.31 10.67
C GLN A 55 -7.07 0.52 10.42
N ASN A 56 -7.58 1.74 10.26
CA ASN A 56 -9.00 1.97 9.97
C ASN A 56 -9.40 1.29 8.65
N THR A 57 -10.49 0.54 8.66
CA THR A 57 -11.08 -0.03 7.45
C THR A 57 -11.54 1.09 6.52
N ALA A 58 -11.05 1.11 5.27
CA ALA A 58 -11.53 1.99 4.22
C ALA A 58 -12.63 1.30 3.39
N ASN A 59 -13.55 2.07 2.85
CA ASN A 59 -14.65 1.61 1.99
C ASN A 59 -14.42 2.05 0.54
N ASP A 60 -15.25 1.54 -0.39
CA ASP A 60 -15.36 2.16 -1.71
C ASP A 60 -16.03 3.54 -1.59
N GLN A 61 -15.61 4.49 -2.43
CA GLN A 61 -16.09 5.86 -2.53
C GLN A 61 -15.84 6.77 -1.32
N ASP A 62 -15.06 6.34 -0.33
CA ASP A 62 -14.47 7.26 0.65
C ASP A 62 -13.65 8.37 -0.06
N ALA A 63 -13.60 9.55 0.55
CA ALA A 63 -12.82 10.70 0.09
C ALA A 63 -11.34 10.57 0.49
N ALA A 64 -10.51 11.58 0.21
CA ALA A 64 -9.18 11.70 0.81
C ALA A 64 -9.20 12.52 2.11
N SER A 65 -8.50 12.07 3.15
CA SER A 65 -8.20 12.87 4.35
C SER A 65 -6.97 13.71 4.07
N VAL A 66 -7.14 15.03 3.99
CA VAL A 66 -6.05 15.98 3.80
C VAL A 66 -5.97 16.83 5.06
N GLU A 67 -5.18 16.38 6.02
CA GLU A 67 -5.02 17.04 7.31
C GLU A 67 -3.95 18.15 7.24
N LYS A 68 -3.04 18.06 6.27
CA LYS A 68 -2.16 19.17 5.87
C LYS A 68 -1.69 19.10 4.41
N LEU A 69 -1.30 20.26 3.88
CA LEU A 69 -0.59 20.41 2.60
C LEU A 69 0.76 21.08 2.85
N HIS A 70 1.84 20.63 2.21
CA HIS A 70 3.00 21.48 1.94
C HIS A 70 2.86 22.05 0.52
N VAL A 71 3.11 23.35 0.40
CA VAL A 71 3.26 24.05 -0.88
C VAL A 71 4.73 24.45 -1.05
N TYR A 72 5.25 24.30 -2.25
CA TYR A 72 6.57 24.74 -2.68
C TYR A 72 6.43 25.54 -3.97
N LEU A 73 7.03 26.73 -4.03
CA LEU A 73 7.16 27.55 -5.23
C LEU A 73 8.59 27.37 -5.76
N VAL A 74 8.71 26.96 -7.03
CA VAL A 74 9.94 26.38 -7.58
C VAL A 74 10.42 27.17 -8.80
N ALA A 75 11.72 27.43 -8.86
CA ALA A 75 12.44 28.02 -9.98
C ALA A 75 13.42 26.98 -10.56
N GLY A 76 13.00 26.27 -11.61
CA GLY A 76 13.77 25.12 -12.13
C GLY A 76 13.72 23.94 -11.17
N GLU A 77 14.80 23.71 -10.42
CA GLU A 77 14.87 22.71 -9.33
C GLU A 77 14.87 23.34 -7.93
N ASP A 78 15.15 24.65 -7.82
CA ASP A 78 15.33 25.37 -6.56
C ASP A 78 13.98 25.73 -5.92
N ILE A 79 13.86 25.47 -4.62
CA ILE A 79 12.71 25.85 -3.78
C ILE A 79 12.93 27.30 -3.35
N VAL A 80 12.15 28.22 -3.92
CA VAL A 80 12.22 29.67 -3.63
C VAL A 80 11.42 30.02 -2.37
N LEU A 81 10.25 29.38 -2.20
CA LEU A 81 9.38 29.57 -1.05
C LEU A 81 8.68 28.26 -0.74
N SER A 82 8.50 27.96 0.56
CA SER A 82 7.68 26.83 1.00
C SER A 82 6.78 27.22 2.19
N LYS A 83 5.65 26.53 2.35
CA LYS A 83 4.71 26.73 3.46
C LYS A 83 3.89 25.48 3.74
N GLU A 84 3.70 25.15 5.03
CA GLU A 84 2.68 24.19 5.48
C GLU A 84 1.32 24.89 5.68
N PHE A 85 0.26 24.21 5.27
CA PHE A 85 -1.14 24.60 5.47
C PHE A 85 -1.85 23.47 6.22
N THR A 86 -2.16 23.70 7.50
CA THR A 86 -2.96 22.77 8.31
C THR A 86 -4.44 22.93 7.97
N LYS A 87 -5.17 21.81 7.90
CA LYS A 87 -6.63 21.76 7.73
C LYS A 87 -7.36 22.61 8.78
N ASP A 88 -8.57 23.04 8.44
CA ASP A 88 -9.46 23.87 9.27
C ASP A 88 -8.89 25.24 9.69
N THR A 89 -7.81 25.71 9.04
CA THR A 89 -7.29 27.08 9.15
C THR A 89 -7.78 27.97 8.01
N ASP A 90 -7.92 29.28 8.27
CA ASP A 90 -8.26 30.30 7.26
C ASP A 90 -7.42 30.19 5.99
N ASP A 91 -6.12 29.93 6.12
CA ASP A 91 -5.19 29.85 4.99
C ASP A 91 -5.39 28.58 4.17
N PHE A 92 -5.72 27.45 4.81
CA PHE A 92 -6.13 26.23 4.11
C PHE A 92 -7.48 26.45 3.41
N THR A 93 -8.47 27.07 4.06
CA THR A 93 -9.77 27.39 3.45
C THR A 93 -9.64 28.31 2.23
N LYS A 94 -8.72 29.30 2.27
CA LYS A 94 -8.35 30.10 1.09
C LYS A 94 -7.73 29.23 0.00
N LEU A 95 -6.75 28.41 0.36
CA LEU A 95 -6.01 27.56 -0.58
C LEU A 95 -6.90 26.52 -1.27
N THR A 96 -7.84 25.89 -0.56
CA THR A 96 -8.77 24.88 -1.09
C THR A 96 -10.12 25.47 -1.52
N SER A 97 -10.15 26.78 -1.81
CA SER A 97 -11.33 27.48 -2.29
C SER A 97 -11.79 26.97 -3.67
N ALA A 98 -13.08 26.68 -3.79
CA ALA A 98 -13.72 26.37 -5.08
C ALA A 98 -14.00 27.62 -5.95
N THR A 99 -13.85 28.83 -5.41
CA THR A 99 -13.88 30.07 -6.21
C THR A 99 -12.60 30.19 -7.03
N ALA A 100 -12.74 30.53 -8.32
CA ALA A 100 -11.64 30.57 -9.28
C ALA A 100 -10.59 31.67 -8.98
N VAL A 101 -9.38 31.44 -9.46
CA VAL A 101 -8.22 32.32 -9.26
C VAL A 101 -8.05 33.30 -10.42
N GLY A 102 -7.87 34.59 -10.08
CA GLY A 102 -7.68 35.71 -10.99
C GLY A 102 -7.16 36.95 -10.27
N ALA A 103 -7.12 38.09 -10.97
CA ALA A 103 -6.55 39.34 -10.48
C ALA A 103 -7.55 40.29 -9.78
N GLU A 104 -8.74 39.82 -9.40
CA GLU A 104 -9.77 40.65 -8.76
C GLU A 104 -9.70 40.62 -7.23
N ALA A 105 -10.17 41.69 -6.58
CA ALA A 105 -10.16 41.83 -5.12
C ALA A 105 -11.03 40.79 -4.36
N THR A 106 -11.91 40.07 -5.06
CA THR A 106 -12.71 38.96 -4.53
C THR A 106 -12.48 37.67 -5.33
N THR A 107 -11.22 37.31 -5.53
CA THR A 107 -10.81 36.02 -6.08
C THR A 107 -10.71 34.93 -4.99
N GLY A 108 -10.75 33.65 -5.40
CA GLY A 108 -10.40 32.54 -4.53
C GLY A 108 -8.91 32.20 -4.55
N GLY A 109 -8.51 31.24 -3.73
CA GLY A 109 -7.12 30.82 -3.58
C GLY A 109 -6.38 31.56 -2.46
N TYR A 110 -5.18 31.08 -2.13
CA TYR A 110 -4.26 31.72 -1.21
C TYR A 110 -3.23 32.55 -1.98
N LYS A 111 -2.95 33.78 -1.54
CA LYS A 111 -1.92 34.65 -2.12
C LYS A 111 -0.61 34.58 -1.34
N PHE A 112 0.46 34.21 -2.03
CA PHE A 112 1.85 34.44 -1.63
C PHE A 112 2.28 35.81 -2.14
N LEU A 113 2.99 36.56 -1.30
CA LEU A 113 3.52 37.89 -1.60
C LEU A 113 5.04 37.83 -1.80
N ASP A 114 5.59 38.79 -2.54
CA ASP A 114 7.03 39.07 -2.64
C ASP A 114 7.88 37.88 -3.17
N VAL A 115 7.31 37.05 -4.04
CA VAL A 115 7.94 35.85 -4.61
C VAL A 115 8.93 36.23 -5.73
N ASP A 116 10.07 35.54 -5.84
CA ASP A 116 11.01 35.80 -6.94
C ASP A 116 10.38 35.51 -8.33
N ASN A 117 10.61 36.38 -9.32
CA ASN A 117 10.01 36.21 -10.64
C ASN A 117 10.53 34.97 -11.42
N GLY A 118 11.67 34.41 -11.03
CA GLY A 118 12.20 33.15 -11.54
C GLY A 118 11.34 31.93 -11.21
N VAL A 119 10.39 32.04 -10.27
CA VAL A 119 9.41 30.98 -10.01
C VAL A 119 8.53 30.76 -11.24
N THR A 120 8.55 29.52 -11.74
CA THR A 120 7.77 29.05 -12.89
C THR A 120 6.78 27.95 -12.52
N LYS A 121 6.87 27.38 -11.31
CA LYS A 121 6.04 26.24 -10.90
C LYS A 121 5.57 26.31 -9.46
N ALA A 122 4.39 25.75 -9.21
CA ALA A 122 3.96 25.35 -7.88
C ALA A 122 3.94 23.82 -7.76
N LEU A 123 4.36 23.31 -6.60
CA LEU A 123 4.33 21.91 -6.20
C LEU A 123 3.55 21.79 -4.88
N VAL A 124 2.59 20.88 -4.83
CA VAL A 124 1.73 20.63 -3.66
C VAL A 124 1.81 19.17 -3.27
N ILE A 125 1.97 18.93 -1.96
CA ILE A 125 2.05 17.59 -1.37
C ILE A 125 1.10 17.52 -0.18
N ALA A 126 0.17 16.57 -0.20
CA ALA A 126 -0.75 16.29 0.89
C ALA A 126 -0.18 15.25 1.88
N ASN A 127 -0.45 15.44 3.17
CA ASN A 127 0.04 14.64 4.29
C ASN A 127 1.54 14.25 4.19
N PRO A 128 2.46 15.20 3.91
CA PRO A 128 3.89 14.89 3.83
C PRO A 128 4.45 14.50 5.20
N GLN A 129 5.04 13.30 5.23
CA GLN A 129 5.63 12.65 6.40
C GLN A 129 6.94 13.31 6.89
N GLY A 130 7.63 14.06 6.02
CA GLY A 130 8.79 14.86 6.40
C GLY A 130 8.39 16.24 6.94
N ALA A 131 9.27 16.85 7.73
CA ALA A 131 9.21 18.29 8.00
C ALA A 131 9.31 19.09 6.68
N LEU A 132 8.72 20.29 6.64
CA LEU A 132 8.77 21.19 5.49
C LEU A 132 10.22 21.37 5.00
N VAL A 133 10.44 21.26 3.69
CA VAL A 133 11.76 21.59 3.12
C VAL A 133 11.82 23.11 2.94
N ASP A 134 12.57 23.78 3.81
CA ASP A 134 12.77 25.22 3.83
C ASP A 134 14.25 25.62 4.00
N GLY A 135 14.55 26.88 3.70
CA GLY A 135 15.89 27.45 3.74
C GLY A 135 16.53 27.69 2.37
N GLU A 136 17.67 28.39 2.38
CA GLU A 136 18.44 28.76 1.20
C GLU A 136 19.18 27.56 0.59
N GLY A 137 19.23 27.48 -0.75
CA GLY A 137 19.90 26.39 -1.48
C GLY A 137 19.19 25.04 -1.42
N LYS A 138 17.88 25.03 -1.13
CA LYS A 138 17.05 23.82 -1.11
C LYS A 138 16.48 23.48 -2.49
N THR A 139 16.42 22.20 -2.82
CA THR A 139 15.91 21.74 -4.14
C THR A 139 14.83 20.67 -4.02
N VAL A 140 14.06 20.47 -5.10
CA VAL A 140 13.02 19.42 -5.15
C VAL A 140 13.63 18.01 -5.02
N ALA A 141 14.92 17.82 -5.31
CA ALA A 141 15.63 16.58 -5.04
C ALA A 141 15.84 16.30 -3.53
N GLU A 142 15.56 17.25 -2.63
CA GLU A 142 15.45 17.01 -1.18
C GLU A 142 14.02 16.66 -0.76
N ILE A 143 13.00 16.99 -1.56
CA ILE A 143 11.62 16.56 -1.33
C ILE A 143 11.48 15.06 -1.62
N SER A 144 12.12 14.53 -2.66
CA SER A 144 12.21 13.07 -2.87
C SER A 144 13.07 12.35 -1.81
N LYS A 145 13.93 13.10 -1.09
CA LYS A 145 14.68 12.65 0.09
C LYS A 145 13.92 12.91 1.40
N GLN A 146 12.77 13.61 1.40
CA GLN A 146 11.85 13.53 2.54
C GLN A 146 11.50 12.07 2.71
N GLN A 147 11.68 11.60 3.94
CA GLN A 147 11.81 10.19 4.15
C GLN A 147 10.45 9.49 4.00
N LEU A 148 10.31 8.72 2.92
CA LEU A 148 9.44 7.53 2.86
C LEU A 148 9.91 6.41 3.82
N LYS A 149 10.51 6.80 4.97
CA LYS A 149 10.51 6.04 6.24
C LYS A 149 9.09 5.89 6.79
N ALA A 150 8.12 6.62 6.22
CA ALA A 150 6.72 6.25 6.11
C ALA A 150 6.18 5.53 7.34
N GLN A 151 5.62 6.30 8.27
CA GLN A 151 4.47 5.77 8.96
C GLN A 151 3.47 5.38 7.86
N ILE A 152 3.08 4.10 7.80
CA ILE A 152 2.29 3.55 6.69
C ILE A 152 0.85 4.15 6.71
N ASN A 153 0.50 4.83 7.81
CA ASN A 153 -0.81 5.44 8.09
C ASN A 153 -1.29 6.42 7.04
N GLU A 154 -0.42 7.32 6.56
CA GLU A 154 -0.82 8.46 5.76
C GLU A 154 -0.69 8.22 4.25
N VAL A 155 -1.58 8.87 3.49
CA VAL A 155 -1.56 8.83 2.03
C VAL A 155 -0.96 10.13 1.51
N ILE A 156 0.09 10.01 0.71
CA ILE A 156 0.78 11.15 0.11
C ILE A 156 0.28 11.34 -1.33
N TYR A 157 -0.47 12.42 -1.55
CA TYR A 157 -0.82 12.91 -2.89
C TYR A 157 0.16 14.01 -3.28
N ALA A 158 0.65 14.00 -4.51
CA ALA A 158 1.53 15.06 -5.02
C ALA A 158 1.09 15.51 -6.41
N GLY A 159 1.12 16.82 -6.63
CA GLY A 159 0.85 17.45 -7.93
C GLY A 159 1.74 18.66 -8.14
N SER A 160 1.92 19.06 -9.39
CA SER A 160 2.58 20.33 -9.72
C SER A 160 1.90 20.99 -10.90
N GLU A 161 1.82 22.32 -10.89
CA GLU A 161 1.24 23.10 -11.99
C GLU A 161 2.15 24.28 -12.36
N THR A 162 2.15 24.64 -13.63
CA THR A 162 2.97 25.73 -14.18
C THR A 162 2.31 27.07 -13.86
N LEU A 163 3.09 28.03 -13.37
CA LEU A 163 2.57 29.37 -13.08
C LEU A 163 2.20 30.11 -14.38
N THR A 164 1.00 30.68 -14.42
CA THR A 164 0.49 31.48 -15.53
C THR A 164 0.25 32.92 -15.10
N THR A 165 0.75 33.89 -15.87
CA THR A 165 0.51 35.33 -15.60
C THR A 165 -0.95 35.69 -15.89
N VAL A 166 -1.61 36.36 -14.95
CA VAL A 166 -3.04 36.73 -15.05
C VAL A 166 -3.32 38.23 -14.98
N GLY A 167 -2.31 39.05 -14.68
CA GLY A 167 -2.47 40.50 -14.63
C GLY A 167 -1.38 41.19 -13.83
N ALA A 168 -1.74 42.37 -13.32
CA ALA A 168 -1.05 43.05 -12.23
C ALA A 168 -2.02 43.25 -11.06
N GLU A 169 -1.50 43.52 -9.85
CA GLU A 169 -2.34 43.74 -8.66
C GLU A 169 -3.40 44.84 -8.89
N PRO A 170 -4.66 44.63 -8.47
CA PRO A 170 -5.78 45.50 -8.86
C PRO A 170 -5.84 46.84 -8.11
N TYR A 171 -5.13 46.96 -6.97
CA TYR A 171 -4.77 48.17 -6.20
C TYR A 171 -4.33 47.72 -4.78
N GLY A 172 -3.52 48.54 -4.10
CA GLY A 172 -3.48 48.56 -2.63
C GLY A 172 -2.14 48.29 -1.94
N VAL A 173 -1.09 47.96 -2.70
CA VAL A 173 0.30 47.96 -2.22
C VAL A 173 0.92 49.36 -2.32
N ASN A 174 2.17 49.53 -1.87
CA ASN A 174 2.91 50.79 -1.95
C ASN A 174 2.95 51.29 -3.42
N PRO A 175 2.85 52.60 -3.74
CA PRO A 175 2.85 53.11 -5.12
C PRO A 175 4.05 52.75 -6.02
N GLN A 176 5.07 52.09 -5.49
CA GLN A 176 6.20 51.50 -6.22
C GLN A 176 5.93 50.05 -6.68
N GLU A 177 4.99 49.37 -6.03
CA GLU A 177 4.53 48.00 -6.25
C GLU A 177 3.17 47.92 -6.97
N ASP A 178 2.51 49.07 -7.21
CA ASP A 178 1.17 49.27 -7.83
C ASP A 178 1.04 48.81 -9.31
N LYS A 179 1.97 47.96 -9.76
CA LYS A 179 2.02 47.25 -11.06
C LYS A 179 2.60 45.85 -10.96
N ARG A 180 2.75 45.29 -9.75
CA ARG A 180 3.35 43.98 -9.50
C ARG A 180 2.60 42.91 -10.29
N THR A 181 3.33 42.13 -11.08
CA THR A 181 2.78 41.04 -11.88
C THR A 181 2.20 39.96 -10.96
N VAL A 182 1.01 39.48 -11.31
CA VAL A 182 0.32 38.40 -10.60
C VAL A 182 0.37 37.14 -11.44
N LYS A 183 0.92 36.07 -10.86
CA LYS A 183 0.88 34.72 -11.43
C LYS A 183 -0.15 33.86 -10.69
N LYS A 184 -0.68 32.82 -11.34
CA LYS A 184 -1.52 31.81 -10.70
C LYS A 184 -1.13 30.38 -10.99
N ALA A 185 -1.56 29.50 -10.09
CA ALA A 185 -1.73 28.07 -10.32
C ALA A 185 -3.12 27.61 -9.83
N GLU A 186 -3.78 26.74 -10.58
CA GLU A 186 -5.05 26.12 -10.20
C GLU A 186 -4.88 24.61 -10.32
N LEU A 187 -4.50 23.99 -9.21
CA LEU A 187 -3.97 22.63 -9.18
C LEU A 187 -5.04 21.63 -8.72
N THR A 188 -5.11 20.46 -9.36
CA THR A 188 -5.94 19.34 -8.88
C THR A 188 -5.05 18.21 -8.38
N LEU A 189 -5.22 17.81 -7.12
CA LEU A 189 -4.56 16.64 -6.55
C LEU A 189 -5.30 15.37 -7.00
N THR A 190 -4.63 14.52 -7.76
CA THR A 190 -5.15 13.22 -8.21
C THR A 190 -4.65 12.07 -7.33
N ALA A 191 -5.45 11.00 -7.26
CA ALA A 191 -5.12 9.83 -6.46
C ALA A 191 -4.10 8.92 -7.16
N SER A 192 -2.89 8.82 -6.62
CA SER A 192 -1.79 8.00 -7.14
C SER A 192 -1.42 6.79 -6.27
N MET A 193 -2.19 6.52 -5.20
CA MET A 193 -1.97 5.42 -4.26
C MET A 193 -3.17 4.48 -4.17
N ASN A 194 -2.91 3.19 -4.34
CA ASN A 194 -3.79 2.10 -3.98
C ASN A 194 -3.73 1.82 -2.47
N ARG A 195 -4.71 1.06 -1.96
CA ARG A 195 -4.68 0.43 -0.64
C ARG A 195 -4.93 -1.07 -0.76
N PHE A 196 -4.14 -1.86 -0.06
CA PHE A 196 -4.43 -3.27 0.21
C PHE A 196 -4.83 -3.38 1.69
N GLN A 197 -5.94 -4.05 2.00
CA GLN A 197 -6.36 -4.29 3.37
C GLN A 197 -6.95 -5.69 3.55
N VAL A 198 -6.59 -6.36 4.64
CA VAL A 198 -7.26 -7.56 5.15
C VAL A 198 -8.23 -7.12 6.24
N THR A 199 -9.54 -7.25 6.00
CA THR A 199 -10.60 -6.81 6.93
C THR A 199 -11.13 -7.93 7.82
N GLY A 200 -11.00 -9.18 7.40
CA GLY A 200 -11.36 -10.35 8.21
C GLY A 200 -10.28 -11.42 8.17
N THR A 201 -10.10 -12.12 9.29
CA THR A 201 -9.08 -13.15 9.48
C THR A 201 -9.68 -14.40 10.09
N LYS A 202 -9.46 -15.55 9.46
CA LYS A 202 -9.71 -16.86 10.06
C LYS A 202 -8.58 -17.81 9.68
N PHE A 203 -7.88 -18.30 10.69
CA PHE A 203 -6.75 -19.21 10.55
C PHE A 203 -7.06 -20.49 11.29
N VAL A 204 -6.89 -21.64 10.65
CA VAL A 204 -7.27 -22.94 11.21
C VAL A 204 -6.17 -23.97 11.08
N LYS A 205 -6.13 -24.93 12.00
CA LYS A 205 -5.28 -26.13 11.91
C LYS A 205 -6.09 -27.42 12.03
N VAL A 206 -5.58 -28.51 11.46
CA VAL A 206 -6.13 -29.85 11.73
C VAL A 206 -5.34 -30.52 12.83
N ILE A 207 -6.04 -31.04 13.84
CA ILE A 207 -5.48 -31.89 14.89
C ILE A 207 -6.31 -33.16 15.05
N TRP A 208 -5.75 -34.15 15.74
CA TRP A 208 -6.54 -35.26 16.26
C TRP A 208 -7.60 -34.77 17.27
N LYS A 209 -8.72 -35.48 17.35
CA LYS A 209 -9.63 -35.41 18.50
C LYS A 209 -8.99 -36.05 19.72
N ASP A 210 -9.46 -35.67 20.90
CA ASP A 210 -8.95 -36.20 22.17
C ASP A 210 -8.98 -37.74 22.20
N GLY A 211 -7.91 -38.35 22.70
CA GLY A 211 -7.64 -39.80 22.65
C GLY A 211 -7.42 -40.43 21.26
N LYS A 212 -7.91 -39.81 20.16
CA LYS A 212 -8.02 -40.48 18.84
C LYS A 212 -6.69 -40.81 18.16
N LYS A 213 -5.65 -40.05 18.43
CA LYS A 213 -4.28 -40.39 18.02
C LYS A 213 -3.86 -41.76 18.58
N THR A 214 -4.01 -41.95 19.89
CA THR A 214 -3.63 -43.18 20.59
C THR A 214 -4.48 -44.38 20.16
N GLU A 215 -5.78 -44.18 19.92
CA GLU A 215 -6.65 -45.22 19.34
C GLU A 215 -6.16 -45.67 17.95
N ALA A 216 -5.74 -44.74 17.08
CA ALA A 216 -5.24 -45.04 15.74
C ALA A 216 -3.85 -45.71 15.76
N GLU A 217 -2.95 -45.25 16.64
CA GLU A 217 -1.66 -45.88 16.90
C GLU A 217 -1.82 -47.32 17.44
N GLN A 218 -2.81 -47.54 18.32
CA GLN A 218 -3.16 -48.87 18.83
C GLN A 218 -3.79 -49.76 17.75
N TRP A 219 -4.63 -49.22 16.87
CA TRP A 219 -5.15 -49.94 15.70
C TRP A 219 -3.99 -50.41 14.80
N CYS A 220 -3.06 -49.52 14.46
CA CYS A 220 -1.91 -49.85 13.62
C CYS A 220 -1.00 -50.92 14.26
N THR A 221 -0.77 -50.80 15.58
CA THR A 221 -0.03 -51.81 16.35
C THR A 221 -0.74 -53.17 16.33
N THR A 222 -2.07 -53.18 16.49
CA THR A 222 -2.89 -54.41 16.46
C THR A 222 -2.92 -55.04 15.06
N TRP A 223 -2.95 -54.21 14.01
CA TRP A 223 -2.89 -54.66 12.61
C TRP A 223 -1.55 -55.32 12.28
N LEU A 224 -0.42 -54.75 12.74
CA LEU A 224 0.92 -55.31 12.58
C LEU A 224 1.14 -56.62 13.37
N ALA A 225 0.42 -56.81 14.47
CA ALA A 225 0.53 -58.02 15.30
C ALA A 225 -0.09 -59.28 14.66
N LYS A 226 -0.92 -59.12 13.62
CA LYS A 226 -1.54 -60.25 12.91
C LYS A 226 -0.51 -61.06 12.12
N ASP A 227 -0.68 -62.39 12.07
CA ASP A 227 0.20 -63.29 11.30
C ASP A 227 0.30 -62.91 9.81
N GLU A 228 -0.81 -62.49 9.19
CA GLU A 228 -0.91 -62.06 7.79
C GLU A 228 -0.07 -60.80 7.45
N ASN A 229 0.26 -59.99 8.47
CA ASN A 229 0.97 -58.71 8.33
C ASN A 229 2.40 -58.76 8.90
N LYS A 230 2.93 -59.94 9.24
CA LYS A 230 4.30 -60.07 9.76
C LYS A 230 5.34 -59.58 8.75
N GLY A 231 6.23 -58.70 9.20
CA GLY A 231 7.24 -58.05 8.37
C GLY A 231 6.76 -56.79 7.64
N LYS A 232 5.51 -56.36 7.83
CA LYS A 232 4.99 -55.08 7.32
C LYS A 232 5.56 -53.89 8.10
N SER A 233 5.65 -52.75 7.41
CA SER A 233 6.11 -51.48 7.96
C SER A 233 4.99 -50.68 8.64
N SER A 234 5.35 -49.72 9.50
CA SER A 234 4.38 -48.78 10.07
C SER A 234 3.68 -47.93 9.01
N ALA A 235 4.34 -47.65 7.87
CA ALA A 235 3.73 -46.92 6.76
C ALA A 235 2.63 -47.75 6.07
N GLU A 236 2.82 -49.07 5.93
CA GLU A 236 1.78 -49.98 5.43
C GLU A 236 0.62 -50.14 6.42
N ALA A 237 0.90 -50.15 7.73
CA ALA A 237 -0.14 -50.15 8.76
C ALA A 237 -1.00 -48.88 8.73
N TRP A 238 -0.36 -47.70 8.61
CA TRP A 238 -1.07 -46.44 8.41
C TRP A 238 -1.83 -46.41 7.08
N ALA A 239 -1.27 -46.92 5.98
CA ALA A 239 -1.99 -47.03 4.71
C ALA A 239 -3.23 -47.94 4.82
N ALA A 240 -3.14 -49.03 5.59
CA ALA A 240 -4.29 -49.87 5.90
C ALA A 240 -5.34 -49.11 6.76
N PHE A 241 -4.91 -48.37 7.78
CA PHE A 241 -5.82 -47.53 8.60
C PHE A 241 -6.52 -46.43 7.78
N LYS A 242 -5.81 -45.82 6.81
CA LYS A 242 -6.42 -44.86 5.88
C LYS A 242 -7.54 -45.48 5.05
N ALA A 243 -7.42 -46.77 4.69
CA ALA A 243 -8.39 -47.48 3.87
C ALA A 243 -9.49 -48.22 4.66
N ASP A 244 -9.26 -48.53 5.94
CA ASP A 244 -10.19 -49.31 6.76
C ASP A 244 -11.48 -48.53 7.09
N ALA A 245 -12.62 -49.22 7.07
CA ALA A 245 -13.95 -48.63 7.27
C ALA A 245 -14.19 -48.11 8.70
N ALA A 246 -13.41 -48.56 9.69
CA ALA A 246 -13.39 -47.98 11.03
C ALA A 246 -12.32 -46.89 11.21
N GLY A 247 -11.32 -46.83 10.32
CA GLY A 247 -10.32 -45.76 10.26
C GLY A 247 -10.82 -44.55 9.48
N PHE A 248 -10.04 -44.06 8.52
CA PHE A 248 -10.46 -42.93 7.66
C PHE A 248 -11.33 -43.35 6.47
N ASN A 249 -11.53 -44.65 6.22
CA ASN A 249 -12.46 -45.17 5.20
C ASN A 249 -12.24 -44.59 3.79
N GLY A 250 -10.97 -44.36 3.42
CA GLY A 250 -10.57 -43.77 2.15
C GLY A 250 -10.91 -42.28 1.98
N GLN A 251 -11.49 -41.62 3.00
CA GLN A 251 -11.80 -40.20 2.94
C GLN A 251 -10.54 -39.35 3.04
N THR A 252 -10.55 -38.23 2.31
CA THR A 252 -9.54 -37.18 2.36
C THR A 252 -10.25 -35.83 2.52
N TRP A 253 -9.63 -34.92 3.27
CA TRP A 253 -10.11 -33.54 3.39
C TRP A 253 -9.53 -32.71 2.23
N ASP A 254 -10.32 -31.75 1.75
CA ASP A 254 -9.99 -30.86 0.63
C ASP A 254 -9.38 -29.52 1.08
N GLY A 255 -9.36 -29.24 2.39
CA GLY A 255 -8.95 -27.96 2.95
C GLY A 255 -10.01 -26.86 2.85
N LYS A 256 -11.23 -27.16 2.38
CA LYS A 256 -12.25 -26.16 2.02
C LYS A 256 -13.66 -26.48 2.49
N SER A 257 -14.01 -27.76 2.55
CA SER A 257 -15.28 -28.23 3.10
C SER A 257 -15.23 -28.24 4.63
N ASP A 258 -16.40 -28.13 5.28
CA ASP A 258 -16.54 -28.37 6.71
C ASP A 258 -16.20 -29.84 7.02
N ILE A 259 -15.11 -30.07 7.75
CA ILE A 259 -14.65 -31.43 8.09
C ILE A 259 -15.69 -32.23 8.88
N ALA A 260 -16.58 -31.57 9.64
CA ALA A 260 -17.60 -32.26 10.44
C ALA A 260 -18.56 -33.10 9.58
N GLN A 261 -18.77 -32.68 8.32
CA GLN A 261 -19.62 -33.35 7.34
C GLN A 261 -18.94 -34.58 6.71
N GLN A 262 -17.63 -34.76 6.89
CA GLN A 262 -16.89 -35.94 6.43
C GLN A 262 -16.97 -37.06 7.48
N THR A 263 -18.03 -37.87 7.42
CA THR A 263 -18.48 -38.82 8.46
C THR A 263 -17.42 -39.76 9.03
N SER A 264 -16.35 -40.08 8.29
CA SER A 264 -15.27 -40.95 8.78
C SER A 264 -14.14 -40.11 9.38
N LEU A 265 -13.64 -39.11 8.66
CA LEU A 265 -12.58 -38.22 9.16
C LEU A 265 -13.00 -37.45 10.42
N SER A 266 -14.25 -37.01 10.52
CA SER A 266 -14.76 -36.26 11.69
C SER A 266 -14.88 -37.09 12.97
N GLN A 267 -14.71 -38.41 12.91
CA GLN A 267 -14.60 -39.26 14.11
C GLN A 267 -13.20 -39.18 14.75
N TRP A 268 -12.18 -38.87 13.94
CA TRP A 268 -10.76 -38.96 14.30
C TRP A 268 -10.08 -37.59 14.40
N LEU A 269 -10.42 -36.67 13.48
CA LEU A 269 -9.79 -35.37 13.31
C LEU A 269 -10.78 -34.24 13.59
N GLN A 270 -10.24 -33.05 13.85
CA GLN A 270 -11.00 -31.81 14.00
C GLN A 270 -10.20 -30.63 13.45
N VAL A 271 -10.91 -29.69 12.82
CA VAL A 271 -10.39 -28.37 12.47
C VAL A 271 -10.57 -27.47 13.70
N VAL A 272 -9.50 -26.80 14.12
CA VAL A 272 -9.46 -25.89 15.28
C VAL A 272 -9.02 -24.52 14.80
N GLU A 273 -9.72 -23.48 15.23
CA GLU A 273 -9.35 -22.10 14.93
C GLU A 273 -8.17 -21.64 15.81
N VAL A 274 -7.18 -21.05 15.16
CA VAL A 274 -5.95 -20.51 15.75
C VAL A 274 -5.73 -19.04 15.37
N THR A 275 -6.79 -18.32 14.97
CA THR A 275 -6.74 -16.87 14.68
C THR A 275 -6.15 -16.07 15.85
N THR A 276 -6.51 -16.44 17.09
CA THR A 276 -5.99 -15.85 18.34
C THR A 276 -4.55 -16.26 18.69
N ALA A 277 -3.93 -17.13 17.90
CA ALA A 277 -2.52 -17.49 18.03
C ALA A 277 -1.58 -16.54 17.25
N ASN A 278 -2.14 -15.64 16.43
CA ASN A 278 -1.40 -14.57 15.77
C ASN A 278 -0.87 -13.55 16.79
N GLN A 279 0.46 -13.44 16.91
CA GLN A 279 1.16 -12.53 17.81
C GLN A 279 1.43 -11.15 17.20
N GLY A 280 1.29 -10.99 15.87
CA GLY A 280 1.55 -9.74 15.17
C GLY A 280 1.57 -9.91 13.67
N ILE A 281 1.59 -8.78 12.95
CA ILE A 281 1.71 -8.75 11.49
C ILE A 281 2.95 -7.93 11.12
N LEU A 282 3.73 -8.45 10.17
CA LEU A 282 4.91 -7.82 9.60
C LEU A 282 4.62 -7.48 8.13
N MET A 283 5.16 -6.37 7.62
CA MET A 283 5.00 -5.97 6.22
C MET A 283 6.38 -5.78 5.57
N ASN A 284 6.55 -6.26 4.34
CA ASN A 284 7.72 -5.92 3.53
C ASN A 284 7.58 -4.51 2.95
N ARG A 285 8.62 -3.67 3.04
CA ARG A 285 8.63 -2.30 2.52
C ARG A 285 8.51 -2.30 1.00
N PHE A 286 7.36 -1.88 0.48
CA PHE A 286 7.16 -1.74 -0.95
C PHE A 286 7.67 -0.40 -1.45
N SER A 287 8.75 -0.42 -2.24
CA SER A 287 9.37 0.79 -2.79
C SER A 287 8.69 1.24 -4.09
N ARG A 288 8.41 2.54 -4.17
CA ARG A 288 8.90 3.43 -5.24
C ARG A 288 8.84 4.87 -4.74
N THR A 289 9.70 5.73 -5.28
CA THR A 289 9.86 7.13 -4.91
C THR A 289 8.53 7.89 -5.04
N LEU A 290 8.32 8.94 -4.23
CA LEU A 290 7.25 9.90 -4.46
C LEU A 290 7.50 10.60 -5.80
N SER A 291 6.84 10.11 -6.85
CA SER A 291 6.94 10.68 -8.20
C SER A 291 6.18 11.99 -8.24
N VAL A 292 6.88 13.10 -7.97
CA VAL A 292 6.38 14.45 -8.23
C VAL A 292 6.13 14.58 -9.74
N PRO A 293 4.89 14.86 -10.19
CA PRO A 293 4.63 14.95 -11.62
C PRO A 293 5.52 15.98 -12.32
N GLN A 294 6.03 15.62 -13.51
CA GLN A 294 6.84 16.49 -14.37
C GLN A 294 8.13 17.08 -13.73
N LEU A 295 8.72 16.45 -12.70
CA LEU A 295 10.09 16.76 -12.25
C LEU A 295 10.89 15.46 -12.10
N THR A 296 11.83 15.24 -13.03
CA THR A 296 12.63 14.01 -13.14
C THR A 296 13.77 14.01 -12.13
N VAL A 297 13.57 13.34 -10.98
CA VAL A 297 14.66 13.03 -10.04
C VAL A 297 15.41 11.79 -10.55
N GLU A 298 16.46 11.99 -11.34
CA GLU A 298 17.35 10.90 -11.81
C GLU A 298 18.25 10.36 -10.69
N GLU A 299 17.69 9.59 -9.74
CA GLU A 299 18.48 8.83 -8.76
C GLU A 299 17.87 7.43 -8.46
N GLU A 300 17.19 6.81 -9.44
CA GLU A 300 16.56 5.46 -9.32
C GLU A 300 17.55 4.31 -9.01
N ALA A 301 18.86 4.54 -9.12
CA ALA A 301 19.84 3.47 -9.36
C ALA A 301 20.23 2.59 -8.15
N ASN A 302 20.02 3.03 -6.90
CA ASN A 302 20.69 2.40 -5.74
C ASN A 302 19.86 2.28 -4.43
N TRP A 303 18.60 2.72 -4.35
CA TRP A 303 17.89 2.79 -3.06
C TRP A 303 16.98 1.59 -2.77
N PHE A 304 17.31 0.90 -1.67
CA PHE A 304 16.56 -0.20 -1.04
C PHE A 304 16.36 -1.48 -1.87
N TRP A 305 17.41 -2.29 -1.95
CA TRP A 305 17.28 -3.72 -2.26
C TRP A 305 16.85 -4.53 -1.03
N ALA A 306 15.98 -5.52 -1.23
CA ALA A 306 15.57 -6.48 -0.20
C ALA A 306 16.72 -7.46 0.14
N LYS A 307 17.62 -7.07 1.05
CA LYS A 307 18.78 -7.89 1.45
C LYS A 307 18.40 -8.95 2.49
N THR A 308 18.42 -10.21 2.09
CA THR A 308 17.96 -11.34 2.92
C THR A 308 18.83 -11.55 4.16
N TYR A 309 18.19 -11.92 5.26
CA TYR A 309 18.78 -11.96 6.59
C TYR A 309 18.44 -13.28 7.28
N ALA A 310 19.48 -14.10 7.51
CA ALA A 310 19.37 -15.33 8.29
C ALA A 310 18.84 -15.05 9.71
N GLY A 311 18.31 -16.11 10.34
CA GLY A 311 17.43 -16.07 11.51
C GLY A 311 17.97 -15.44 12.81
N ASP A 312 17.27 -15.72 13.91
CA ASP A 312 17.52 -15.16 15.25
C ASP A 312 17.19 -13.66 15.42
N ARG A 313 16.58 -13.04 14.40
CA ARG A 313 16.30 -11.58 14.33
C ARG A 313 14.89 -11.15 14.75
N TYR A 314 13.96 -12.09 14.87
CA TYR A 314 12.67 -11.88 15.54
C TYR A 314 12.64 -12.79 16.77
N LYS A 315 12.48 -12.20 17.95
CA LYS A 315 12.28 -12.94 19.20
C LYS A 315 10.79 -13.23 19.38
N PHE A 316 10.46 -14.49 19.61
CA PHE A 316 9.06 -14.93 19.75
C PHE A 316 8.58 -14.83 21.21
N GLU A 317 9.52 -14.66 22.14
CA GLU A 317 9.32 -14.55 23.59
C GLU A 317 8.77 -13.17 23.99
N ASP A 318 9.23 -12.12 23.32
CA ASP A 318 8.93 -10.71 23.66
C ASP A 318 8.53 -9.84 22.45
N GLY A 319 8.54 -10.39 21.23
CA GLY A 319 8.20 -9.68 20.00
C GLY A 319 9.30 -8.73 19.48
N THR A 320 10.50 -8.77 20.05
CA THR A 320 11.62 -7.90 19.65
C THR A 320 12.09 -8.22 18.22
N PHE A 321 12.13 -7.22 17.34
CA PHE A 321 12.63 -7.34 15.97
C PHE A 321 13.91 -6.53 15.77
N LYS A 322 15.03 -7.22 15.50
CA LYS A 322 16.35 -6.63 15.22
C LYS A 322 16.92 -7.20 13.92
N PRO A 323 16.48 -6.74 12.75
CA PRO A 323 16.87 -7.29 11.45
C PRO A 323 18.35 -7.07 11.10
N ASP A 324 19.09 -6.27 11.86
CA ASP A 324 20.55 -6.13 11.82
C ASP A 324 21.28 -6.83 12.99
N GLY A 325 20.55 -7.25 14.03
CA GLY A 325 21.06 -7.76 15.30
C GLY A 325 21.29 -6.71 16.40
N SER A 326 21.06 -5.42 16.12
CA SER A 326 21.40 -4.29 17.02
C SER A 326 20.27 -3.28 17.18
N THR A 327 19.75 -2.75 16.08
CA THR A 327 18.71 -1.71 16.03
C THR A 327 17.37 -2.34 16.40
N ASP A 328 16.73 -1.81 17.44
CA ASP A 328 15.37 -2.23 17.78
C ASP A 328 14.37 -1.59 16.82
N LEU A 329 13.65 -2.43 16.07
CA LEU A 329 12.69 -2.01 15.06
C LEU A 329 11.32 -2.64 15.28
N SER A 330 11.00 -3.14 16.48
CA SER A 330 9.63 -3.60 16.78
C SER A 330 8.60 -2.49 16.54
N GLU A 331 8.86 -1.25 16.97
CA GLU A 331 7.97 -0.11 16.72
C GLU A 331 7.72 0.17 15.21
N VAL A 332 8.64 -0.26 14.34
CA VAL A 332 8.63 -0.03 12.88
C VAL A 332 8.57 -1.34 12.08
N ALA A 333 8.11 -2.42 12.71
CA ALA A 333 7.90 -3.72 12.07
C ALA A 333 6.62 -4.38 12.59
N SER A 334 6.40 -4.40 13.92
CA SER A 334 5.07 -4.55 14.49
C SER A 334 4.32 -3.22 14.47
N TYR A 335 3.99 -2.74 13.27
CA TYR A 335 2.90 -1.75 13.03
C TYR A 335 1.53 -2.28 13.53
N PHE A 336 1.49 -3.53 13.96
CA PHE A 336 0.33 -4.26 14.44
C PHE A 336 0.64 -4.96 15.76
N ASN A 337 0.53 -4.21 16.86
CA ASN A 337 0.45 -4.74 18.22
C ASN A 337 -0.73 -5.73 18.34
N ALA A 338 -0.51 -6.90 18.94
CA ALA A 338 -1.55 -7.93 19.16
C ALA A 338 -2.81 -7.40 19.87
N ALA A 339 -2.67 -6.38 20.72
CA ALA A 339 -3.79 -5.75 21.42
C ALA A 339 -4.59 -4.72 20.59
N GLY A 340 -4.18 -4.44 19.35
CA GLY A 340 -4.84 -3.48 18.44
C GLY A 340 -5.75 -4.10 17.37
N PHE A 341 -5.81 -5.44 17.27
CA PHE A 341 -6.62 -6.11 16.25
C PHE A 341 -8.11 -6.14 16.62
N ASP A 342 -8.95 -5.63 15.72
CA ASP A 342 -10.41 -5.73 15.83
C ASP A 342 -11.08 -6.02 14.48
N PHE A 343 -10.67 -7.15 13.90
CA PHE A 343 -11.34 -7.77 12.76
C PHE A 343 -12.79 -8.22 13.11
N ALA A 344 -13.11 -8.35 14.40
CA ALA A 344 -14.41 -8.83 14.87
C ALA A 344 -15.50 -7.74 14.84
N GLN A 345 -15.15 -6.48 15.13
CA GLN A 345 -16.02 -5.32 14.94
C GLN A 345 -15.86 -4.69 13.54
N GLY A 346 -14.88 -5.14 12.74
CA GLY A 346 -14.64 -4.69 11.37
C GLY A 346 -14.10 -3.26 11.23
N ALA A 347 -13.92 -2.54 12.35
CA ALA A 347 -13.38 -1.18 12.37
C ALA A 347 -11.86 -1.14 12.09
N LYS A 348 -11.16 -2.26 12.29
CA LYS A 348 -9.70 -2.38 12.12
C LYS A 348 -9.33 -3.48 11.11
N ALA A 349 -8.39 -3.16 10.24
CA ALA A 349 -7.88 -3.98 9.15
C ALA A 349 -6.35 -4.01 9.12
N ALA A 350 -5.77 -5.11 8.63
CA ALA A 350 -4.33 -5.23 8.40
C ALA A 350 -4.01 -4.72 6.99
N ALA A 351 -3.50 -3.50 6.90
CA ALA A 351 -3.54 -2.73 5.66
C ALA A 351 -2.25 -1.95 5.38
N PHE A 352 -2.05 -1.60 4.10
CA PHE A 352 -0.99 -0.71 3.64
C PHE A 352 -1.40 0.03 2.35
N ASN A 353 -0.77 1.18 2.11
CA ASN A 353 -0.97 1.99 0.91
C ASN A 353 0.26 1.84 -0.02
N PHE A 354 0.08 1.86 -1.35
CA PHE A 354 1.17 1.69 -2.33
C PHE A 354 0.87 2.39 -3.65
N PHE A 355 1.89 2.90 -4.37
CA PHE A 355 1.68 3.68 -5.60
C PHE A 355 1.11 2.84 -6.76
N VAL A 356 0.22 3.46 -7.56
CA VAL A 356 -0.46 2.83 -8.72
C VAL A 356 0.56 2.33 -9.74
N ASN A 357 1.53 3.17 -10.13
CA ASN A 357 2.63 2.82 -11.03
C ASN A 357 3.66 1.84 -10.38
N GLY A 358 3.44 1.43 -9.14
CA GLY A 358 4.38 0.63 -8.37
C GLY A 358 4.40 -0.85 -8.73
N ILE A 359 3.30 -1.39 -9.27
CA ILE A 359 3.05 -2.84 -9.39
C ILE A 359 3.79 -3.46 -10.58
N THR A 360 5.13 -3.41 -10.58
CA THR A 360 5.95 -4.13 -11.55
C THR A 360 5.92 -5.64 -11.27
N GLY A 361 4.90 -6.31 -11.82
CA GLY A 361 4.64 -7.73 -11.62
C GLY A 361 5.78 -8.64 -12.10
N TYR A 362 6.08 -9.64 -11.27
CA TYR A 362 7.01 -10.75 -11.51
C TYR A 362 6.65 -11.90 -10.56
N GLY A 363 7.05 -13.14 -10.89
CA GLY A 363 6.82 -14.34 -10.08
C GLY A 363 7.59 -14.41 -8.74
N LYS A 364 7.61 -15.60 -8.13
CA LYS A 364 8.01 -15.90 -6.74
C LYS A 364 9.20 -15.13 -6.16
N GLU A 365 10.27 -14.99 -6.94
CA GLU A 365 11.57 -14.45 -6.51
C GLU A 365 11.61 -12.91 -6.35
N ASN A 366 10.53 -12.18 -6.68
CA ASN A 366 10.60 -10.72 -6.89
C ASN A 366 9.81 -9.85 -5.89
N ASN A 367 10.00 -8.52 -6.05
CA ASN A 367 9.60 -7.41 -5.16
C ASN A 367 8.08 -7.16 -5.05
N ALA A 368 7.24 -8.18 -4.94
CA ALA A 368 5.83 -8.01 -4.57
C ALA A 368 5.71 -7.40 -3.15
N PRO A 369 4.68 -6.56 -2.87
CA PRO A 369 4.34 -6.19 -1.50
C PRO A 369 3.87 -7.44 -0.76
N LYS A 370 4.37 -7.64 0.47
CA LYS A 370 4.05 -8.83 1.28
C LYS A 370 3.59 -8.44 2.69
N LEU A 371 2.55 -9.11 3.18
CA LEU A 371 2.01 -8.96 4.53
C LEU A 371 2.00 -10.36 5.18
N ALA A 372 2.70 -10.49 6.31
CA ALA A 372 2.97 -11.76 6.98
C ALA A 372 2.40 -11.79 8.40
N PHE A 373 1.46 -12.69 8.66
CA PHE A 373 0.93 -13.00 9.99
C PHE A 373 1.90 -13.93 10.72
N VAL A 374 2.12 -13.71 12.02
CA VAL A 374 3.15 -14.40 12.82
C VAL A 374 2.51 -15.15 13.98
N PHE A 375 2.64 -16.48 14.02
CA PHE A 375 1.92 -17.33 14.97
C PHE A 375 2.82 -17.87 16.10
N LYS A 376 2.26 -17.92 17.32
CA LYS A 376 2.87 -18.63 18.45
C LYS A 376 2.94 -20.13 18.16
N THR A 377 3.90 -20.81 18.78
CA THR A 377 4.08 -22.27 18.69
C THR A 377 3.43 -23.02 19.84
N GLY A 378 3.08 -24.28 19.60
CA GLY A 378 2.58 -25.22 20.61
C GLY A 378 1.10 -25.54 20.48
N ASP A 379 0.51 -26.06 21.57
CA ASP A 379 -0.84 -26.66 21.55
C ASP A 379 -1.92 -25.65 21.14
N ASP A 380 -1.86 -24.42 21.66
CA ASP A 380 -2.71 -23.29 21.27
C ASP A 380 -2.24 -22.56 19.99
N GLY A 381 -1.22 -23.06 19.30
CA GLY A 381 -0.51 -22.38 18.22
C GLY A 381 -0.31 -23.26 17.00
N VAL A 382 0.80 -23.06 16.28
CA VAL A 382 1.19 -23.85 15.09
C VAL A 382 2.55 -24.53 15.27
N SER A 383 2.89 -25.42 14.35
CA SER A 383 4.19 -26.06 14.23
C SER A 383 5.29 -25.05 13.87
N ALA A 384 6.53 -25.30 14.33
CA ALA A 384 7.61 -24.31 14.30
C ALA A 384 8.11 -23.94 12.88
N ASP A 385 7.81 -24.80 11.91
CA ASP A 385 8.04 -24.68 10.47
C ASP A 385 6.90 -23.98 9.71
N ARG A 386 5.75 -23.73 10.35
CA ARG A 386 4.54 -23.14 9.74
C ARG A 386 4.07 -21.85 10.43
N ARG A 387 5.01 -21.15 11.10
CA ARG A 387 4.77 -19.94 11.91
C ARG A 387 4.30 -18.70 11.13
N PHE A 388 4.31 -18.73 9.80
CA PHE A 388 4.00 -17.56 8.98
C PHE A 388 2.97 -17.86 7.91
N VAL A 389 1.94 -17.01 7.82
CA VAL A 389 1.08 -16.91 6.62
C VAL A 389 1.46 -15.64 5.88
N VAL A 390 1.97 -15.79 4.67
CA VAL A 390 2.43 -14.68 3.83
C VAL A 390 1.41 -14.44 2.72
N ILE A 391 0.91 -13.22 2.65
CA ILE A 391 0.07 -12.73 1.56
C ILE A 391 0.92 -11.86 0.65
N SER A 392 0.85 -12.07 -0.67
CA SER A 392 1.61 -11.31 -1.67
C SER A 392 0.69 -10.82 -2.80
N GLY A 393 0.80 -9.55 -3.19
CA GLY A 393 0.04 -8.97 -4.30
C GLY A 393 0.84 -8.84 -5.59
N TYR A 394 0.24 -9.12 -6.74
CA TYR A 394 0.91 -9.12 -8.06
C TYR A 394 0.04 -8.47 -9.14
N ALA A 395 0.62 -7.76 -10.10
CA ALA A 395 -0.16 -7.20 -11.22
C ALA A 395 -0.64 -8.25 -12.24
N LYS A 396 -0.08 -9.47 -12.23
CA LYS A 396 -0.20 -10.49 -13.29
C LYS A 396 0.09 -11.88 -12.76
N ALA A 397 -0.29 -12.91 -13.52
CA ALA A 397 0.02 -14.30 -13.19
C ALA A 397 1.51 -14.63 -13.40
N GLU A 398 1.98 -15.70 -12.76
CA GLU A 398 3.39 -16.11 -12.78
C GLU A 398 3.84 -16.55 -14.20
N GLY A 399 4.49 -15.63 -14.92
CA GLY A 399 5.02 -15.82 -16.28
C GLY A 399 4.46 -14.86 -17.33
N GLU A 400 3.45 -14.06 -17.00
CA GLU A 400 2.83 -13.13 -17.97
C GLU A 400 3.63 -11.84 -18.19
N THR A 401 3.80 -11.47 -19.46
CA THR A 401 4.55 -10.26 -19.87
C THR A 401 3.66 -9.16 -20.46
N ALA A 402 2.53 -9.51 -21.10
CA ALA A 402 1.61 -8.56 -21.73
C ALA A 402 0.84 -7.71 -20.71
N GLY A 403 0.42 -6.49 -21.09
CA GLY A 403 -0.50 -5.64 -20.31
C GLY A 403 0.07 -5.05 -19.01
N THR A 404 0.47 -3.78 -19.02
CA THR A 404 0.56 -2.92 -17.82
C THR A 404 -0.17 -1.59 -18.04
N THR A 405 -1.05 -1.55 -19.05
CA THR A 405 -1.37 -0.32 -19.78
C THR A 405 -2.73 0.29 -19.44
N ASP A 406 -3.62 -0.40 -18.73
CA ASP A 406 -4.85 0.23 -18.21
C ASP A 406 -4.59 1.22 -17.06
N LEU A 407 -3.34 1.36 -16.62
CA LEU A 407 -2.88 2.54 -15.87
C LEU A 407 -3.15 3.87 -16.60
N GLU A 408 -3.17 3.89 -17.94
CA GLU A 408 -3.51 5.09 -18.74
C GLU A 408 -4.98 5.51 -18.54
N ALA A 409 -5.88 4.54 -18.30
CA ALA A 409 -7.29 4.78 -18.02
C ALA A 409 -7.55 5.04 -16.51
N ALA A 410 -6.82 4.35 -15.64
CA ALA A 410 -6.97 4.39 -14.19
C ALA A 410 -6.37 5.66 -13.55
N LYS A 411 -7.02 6.81 -13.74
CA LYS A 411 -6.67 8.10 -13.10
C LYS A 411 -7.02 8.16 -11.59
N GLY A 412 -6.93 7.05 -10.88
CA GLY A 412 -7.25 6.94 -9.46
C GLY A 412 -6.74 5.63 -8.84
N GLY A 413 -6.56 5.64 -7.52
CA GLY A 413 -6.12 4.48 -6.75
C GLY A 413 -7.23 3.46 -6.48
N TYR A 414 -6.85 2.18 -6.43
CA TYR A 414 -7.72 1.03 -6.14
C TYR A 414 -7.71 0.64 -4.65
N LEU A 415 -8.83 0.10 -4.19
CA LEU A 415 -8.93 -0.61 -2.91
C LEU A 415 -9.00 -2.10 -3.18
N ILE A 416 -7.99 -2.85 -2.73
CA ILE A 416 -8.06 -4.31 -2.60
C ILE A 416 -8.50 -4.60 -1.17
N ASN A 417 -9.71 -5.12 -1.02
CA ASN A 417 -10.28 -5.51 0.28
C ASN A 417 -10.41 -7.03 0.32
N LEU A 418 -9.62 -7.69 1.18
CA LEU A 418 -9.61 -9.15 1.32
C LEU A 418 -10.19 -9.57 2.68
N ASP A 419 -11.17 -10.46 2.65
CA ASP A 419 -11.63 -11.17 3.85
C ASP A 419 -11.12 -12.62 3.81
N LEU A 420 -10.12 -12.95 4.63
CA LEU A 420 -9.61 -14.31 4.76
C LEU A 420 -10.60 -15.23 5.48
N ALA A 421 -11.56 -14.70 6.24
CA ALA A 421 -12.57 -15.49 6.91
C ALA A 421 -13.65 -16.01 5.94
N ALA A 422 -13.96 -15.26 4.87
CA ALA A 422 -14.82 -15.71 3.78
C ALA A 422 -14.17 -16.79 2.89
N LEU A 423 -12.83 -16.82 2.79
CA LEU A 423 -12.11 -17.80 1.96
C LEU A 423 -12.40 -19.24 2.38
N ASN A 424 -12.23 -20.16 1.43
CA ASN A 424 -12.49 -21.59 1.62
C ASN A 424 -13.91 -21.84 2.17
N GLY A 425 -14.93 -21.19 1.60
CA GLY A 425 -16.34 -21.39 1.98
C GLY A 425 -16.64 -21.05 3.45
N GLY A 426 -15.96 -20.05 4.01
CA GLY A 426 -16.08 -19.69 5.43
C GLY A 426 -15.22 -20.53 6.38
N GLN A 427 -14.41 -21.47 5.90
CA GLN A 427 -13.49 -22.25 6.74
C GLN A 427 -12.20 -21.48 7.08
N GLY A 428 -11.81 -20.49 6.26
CA GLY A 428 -10.59 -19.72 6.44
C GLY A 428 -9.34 -20.41 5.90
N ILE A 429 -8.17 -19.90 6.28
CA ILE A 429 -6.87 -20.39 5.79
C ILE A 429 -6.36 -21.54 6.67
N LEU A 430 -6.08 -22.69 6.06
CA LEU A 430 -5.34 -23.78 6.69
C LEU A 430 -3.88 -23.36 6.89
N VAL A 431 -3.46 -23.23 8.15
CA VAL A 431 -2.10 -22.84 8.55
C VAL A 431 -1.25 -23.99 9.08
N ASP A 432 -1.87 -25.03 9.62
CA ASP A 432 -1.12 -26.18 10.17
C ASP A 432 -1.91 -27.49 10.16
N VAL A 433 -1.20 -28.61 10.22
CA VAL A 433 -1.70 -29.97 10.35
C VAL A 433 -0.77 -30.70 11.31
N ASP A 434 -1.30 -31.31 12.38
CA ASP A 434 -0.51 -32.12 13.31
C ASP A 434 0.36 -33.14 12.53
N PRO A 435 1.70 -33.09 12.66
CA PRO A 435 2.62 -33.87 11.82
C PRO A 435 2.58 -35.38 12.07
N SER A 436 1.73 -35.86 12.99
CA SER A 436 1.39 -37.28 13.15
C SER A 436 0.13 -37.73 12.41
N ILE A 437 -0.60 -36.81 11.77
CA ILE A 437 -1.68 -37.16 10.83
C ILE A 437 -1.02 -37.74 9.56
N PRO A 438 -1.42 -38.93 9.09
CA PRO A 438 -0.81 -39.54 7.91
C PRO A 438 -0.89 -38.69 6.63
N GLU A 439 0.20 -38.64 5.88
CA GLU A 439 0.33 -37.90 4.61
C GLU A 439 -0.82 -38.20 3.63
N GLY A 440 -1.32 -37.17 2.95
CA GLY A 440 -2.38 -37.26 1.95
C GLY A 440 -3.79 -37.51 2.51
N VAL A 441 -4.01 -37.34 3.82
CA VAL A 441 -5.34 -37.33 4.46
C VAL A 441 -5.93 -35.93 4.48
N THR A 442 -5.07 -34.93 4.68
CA THR A 442 -5.33 -33.50 4.56
C THR A 442 -4.41 -32.93 3.47
N PRO A 443 -4.71 -31.78 2.87
CA PRO A 443 -3.74 -31.08 2.05
C PRO A 443 -2.62 -30.50 2.92
N GLU A 444 -1.50 -30.13 2.29
CA GLU A 444 -0.51 -29.27 2.93
C GLU A 444 -1.09 -27.87 3.20
N PRO A 445 -0.75 -27.23 4.32
CA PRO A 445 -1.05 -25.82 4.55
C PRO A 445 -0.46 -24.92 3.45
N GLY A 446 -1.33 -24.21 2.74
CA GLY A 446 -0.94 -23.40 1.58
C GLY A 446 -1.98 -22.37 1.15
N GLY A 447 -2.97 -22.05 2.00
CA GLY A 447 -4.04 -21.10 1.71
C GLY A 447 -4.86 -21.42 0.46
N GLN A 448 -5.32 -20.38 -0.23
CA GLN A 448 -5.64 -20.48 -1.66
C GLN A 448 -4.48 -19.90 -2.45
N GLY A 449 -4.04 -20.62 -3.48
CA GLY A 449 -3.16 -20.06 -4.50
C GLY A 449 -3.88 -18.97 -5.29
N ASP A 450 -3.13 -17.92 -5.63
CA ASP A 450 -3.39 -16.88 -6.63
C ASP A 450 -4.88 -16.58 -6.88
N LEU A 451 -5.48 -15.76 -6.00
CA LEU A 451 -6.82 -15.20 -6.14
C LEU A 451 -6.84 -14.16 -7.26
N GLU A 452 -7.46 -14.51 -8.38
CA GLU A 452 -7.87 -13.61 -9.47
C GLU A 452 -9.35 -13.27 -9.27
N ASP A 453 -9.71 -11.99 -9.11
CA ASP A 453 -11.10 -11.54 -8.95
C ASP A 453 -11.44 -10.42 -9.96
N GLU A 454 -12.65 -10.45 -10.51
CA GLU A 454 -13.03 -9.91 -11.82
C GLU A 454 -13.12 -8.36 -11.91
N ASN A 455 -12.56 -7.63 -10.93
CA ASN A 455 -12.57 -6.16 -10.89
C ASN A 455 -11.22 -5.51 -10.53
N VAL A 456 -10.13 -6.29 -10.38
CA VAL A 456 -8.86 -5.74 -9.91
C VAL A 456 -7.67 -6.21 -10.75
N ASN A 457 -6.82 -5.27 -11.16
CA ASN A 457 -5.50 -5.52 -11.77
C ASN A 457 -4.46 -6.05 -10.75
N VAL A 458 -4.89 -6.78 -9.72
CA VAL A 458 -4.04 -7.32 -8.64
C VAL A 458 -4.50 -8.71 -8.23
N ILE A 459 -3.67 -9.71 -8.53
CA ILE A 459 -3.78 -11.09 -8.09
C ILE A 459 -3.22 -11.21 -6.67
N VAL A 460 -3.86 -11.99 -5.79
CA VAL A 460 -3.43 -12.15 -4.39
C VAL A 460 -3.11 -13.60 -4.05
N ARG A 461 -1.84 -13.87 -3.74
CA ARG A 461 -1.35 -15.18 -3.31
C ARG A 461 -1.33 -15.29 -1.80
N VAL A 462 -1.73 -16.44 -1.26
CA VAL A 462 -1.52 -16.80 0.15
C VAL A 462 -0.61 -18.03 0.22
N GLU A 463 0.43 -18.00 1.05
CA GLU A 463 1.29 -19.16 1.33
C GLU A 463 1.55 -19.32 2.83
N VAL A 464 1.79 -20.57 3.27
CA VAL A 464 2.29 -20.89 4.62
C VAL A 464 3.77 -21.22 4.48
N GLN A 465 4.63 -20.64 5.33
CA GLN A 465 6.09 -20.70 5.14
C GLN A 465 6.88 -20.78 6.47
N PRO A 466 8.05 -21.45 6.49
CA PRO A 466 8.98 -21.39 7.61
C PRO A 466 9.73 -20.06 7.67
N TRP A 467 10.22 -19.68 8.85
CA TRP A 467 11.00 -18.45 9.08
C TRP A 467 12.18 -18.30 8.11
N THR A 468 12.85 -19.40 7.75
CA THR A 468 13.98 -19.40 6.80
C THR A 468 13.61 -19.04 5.37
N ALA A 469 12.33 -19.16 4.98
CA ALA A 469 11.81 -18.67 3.71
C ALA A 469 11.28 -17.22 3.83
N VAL A 470 10.73 -16.85 4.99
CA VAL A 470 10.16 -15.51 5.24
C VAL A 470 11.23 -14.53 5.73
N ASN A 471 12.03 -14.04 4.80
CA ASN A 471 12.94 -12.92 5.07
C ASN A 471 12.12 -11.63 5.26
N VAL A 472 12.20 -11.04 6.46
CA VAL A 472 11.59 -9.75 6.78
C VAL A 472 12.67 -8.67 6.84
N PHE A 473 12.45 -7.57 6.15
CA PHE A 473 13.40 -6.48 5.98
C PHE A 473 12.99 -5.29 6.84
N PRO A 474 13.93 -4.46 7.33
CA PRO A 474 13.58 -3.22 8.00
C PRO A 474 12.90 -2.25 7.03
N ILE A 475 11.96 -1.45 7.54
CA ILE A 475 11.39 -0.32 6.80
C ILE A 475 12.35 0.90 6.80
N LEU A 476 13.47 0.81 7.51
CA LEU A 476 14.47 1.87 7.68
C LEU A 476 15.88 1.43 7.24
N ASP A 477 16.54 2.29 6.47
CA ASP A 477 17.83 2.88 6.83
C ASP A 477 17.55 4.36 7.17
#